data_AF-A0A2X2VS09-F1
#
_entry.id   AF-A0A2X2VS09-F1
#
_cell.length_a   1.000
_cell.length_b   1.000
_cell.length_c   1.000
_cell.angle_alpha   90.00
_cell.angle_beta   90.00
_cell.angle_gamma   90.00
#
_symmetry.space_group_name_H-M   'P 1'
#
loop_
_entity.id
_entity.type
_entity.pdbx_description
1 polymer ?
#
loop_
_entity_poly.entity_id
_entity_poly.type
_entity_poly.pdbx_seq_one_letter_code
_entity_poly.pdbx_strand_id
1 'polypeptide(L)'
;MTSPLRDRFGIVQRLEFYQVPDLQHIVGRSARFMGLEMSDEGALEVARRARGTPRIANRLLRRVRDFAEVKHNGAISADIAAQALDMLNVDAEGFDYMDRKLLLAVIDKFFGGPVGLDNLAAAIGEERETIEDVLEPYLIQQGFLQRTPRGRMATVRAWNHFGITPPEMP
;
A
#
# COMPACT_ATOMS: atom_id res chain seq x y z
N MET A 1 9.29 21.45 -7.43
CA MET A 1 10.08 21.74 -8.65
C MET A 1 9.69 23.11 -9.18
N THR A 2 10.64 23.98 -9.55
CA THR A 2 10.34 25.31 -10.09
C THR A 2 9.97 25.23 -11.57
N SER A 3 9.01 26.05 -12.01
CA SER A 3 8.52 26.07 -13.41
C SER A 3 9.63 26.17 -14.47
N PRO A 4 10.69 27.00 -14.31
CA PRO A 4 11.74 27.16 -15.32
C PRO A 4 12.64 25.93 -15.53
N LEU A 5 12.73 25.03 -14.55
CA LEU A 5 13.49 23.79 -14.67
C LEU A 5 12.68 22.72 -15.40
N ARG A 6 11.36 22.70 -15.21
CA ARG A 6 10.45 21.75 -15.87
C ARG A 6 10.40 21.99 -17.38
N ASP A 7 10.37 23.25 -17.81
CA ASP A 7 10.29 23.64 -19.22
C ASP A 7 11.55 23.27 -20.03
N ARG A 8 12.65 22.89 -19.35
CA ARG A 8 13.90 22.43 -19.99
C ARG A 8 13.92 20.94 -20.31
N PHE A 9 12.91 20.17 -19.89
CA PHE A 9 12.82 18.75 -20.22
C PHE A 9 11.93 18.54 -21.45
N GLY A 10 12.54 18.15 -22.57
CA GLY A 10 11.83 17.89 -23.84
C GLY A 10 10.93 16.65 -23.84
N ILE A 11 11.06 15.78 -22.84
CA ILE A 11 10.21 14.59 -22.64
C ILE A 11 9.82 14.52 -21.17
N VAL A 12 8.52 14.56 -20.89
CA VAL A 12 7.95 14.39 -19.55
C VAL A 12 7.04 13.18 -19.58
N GLN A 13 7.46 12.09 -18.95
CA GLN A 13 6.65 10.88 -18.78
C GLN A 13 6.08 10.86 -17.37
N ARG A 14 4.80 10.49 -17.24
CA ARG A 14 4.16 10.24 -15.95
C ARG A 14 3.95 8.75 -15.80
N LEU A 15 4.46 8.18 -14.72
CA LEU A 15 4.22 6.80 -14.39
C LEU A 15 2.94 6.72 -13.57
N GLU A 16 2.06 5.81 -13.97
CA GLU A 16 0.85 5.47 -13.24
C GLU A 16 1.05 4.18 -12.47
N PHE A 17 0.12 3.87 -11.58
CA PHE A 17 0.10 2.59 -10.90
C PHE A 17 -0.15 1.45 -11.89
N TYR A 18 0.59 0.37 -11.70
CA TYR A 18 0.46 -0.84 -12.51
C TYR A 18 -0.87 -1.53 -12.24
N GLN A 19 -1.44 -2.14 -13.28
CA GLN A 19 -2.60 -2.99 -13.12
C GLN A 19 -2.19 -4.33 -12.50
N VAL A 20 -3.15 -5.01 -11.87
CA VAL A 20 -2.90 -6.32 -11.23
C VAL A 20 -2.30 -7.35 -12.20
N PRO A 21 -2.75 -7.48 -13.47
CA PRO A 21 -2.14 -8.41 -14.42
C PRO A 21 -0.67 -8.10 -14.72
N ASP A 22 -0.31 -6.82 -14.83
CA ASP A 22 1.08 -6.41 -15.05
C ASP A 22 1.95 -6.75 -13.85
N LEU A 23 1.43 -6.53 -12.64
CA LEU A 23 2.11 -6.88 -11.40
C LEU A 23 2.25 -8.40 -11.23
N GLN A 24 1.23 -9.18 -11.60
CA GLN A 24 1.30 -10.64 -11.60
C GLN A 24 2.43 -11.12 -12.51
N HIS A 25 2.53 -10.54 -13.72
CA HIS A 25 3.62 -10.84 -14.64
C HIS A 25 5.00 -10.49 -14.05
N ILE A 26 5.12 -9.31 -13.41
CA ILE A 26 6.35 -8.89 -12.74
C ILE A 26 6.73 -9.85 -11.60
N VAL A 27 5.77 -10.22 -10.74
CA VAL A 27 5.98 -11.13 -9.61
C VAL A 27 6.42 -12.51 -10.11
N GLY A 28 5.71 -13.09 -11.07
CA GLY A 28 6.05 -14.41 -11.62
C GLY A 28 7.42 -14.39 -12.32
N ARG A 29 7.78 -13.29 -13.01
CA ARG A 29 9.12 -13.12 -13.58
C ARG A 29 10.19 -13.03 -12.48
N SER A 30 9.97 -12.26 -11.42
CA SER A 30 10.89 -12.14 -10.30
C SER A 30 11.07 -13.45 -9.54
N ALA A 31 10.00 -14.22 -9.33
CA ALA A 31 10.04 -15.53 -8.67
C ALA A 31 10.96 -16.50 -9.44
N ARG A 32 10.83 -16.55 -10.77
CA ARG A 32 11.72 -17.34 -11.63
C ARG A 32 13.19 -16.93 -11.52
N PHE A 33 13.49 -15.63 -11.49
CA PHE A 33 14.87 -15.15 -11.31
C PHE A 33 15.46 -15.51 -9.93
N MET A 34 14.60 -15.69 -8.93
CA MET A 34 14.99 -16.11 -7.58
C MET A 34 15.04 -17.64 -7.43
N GLY A 35 14.75 -18.40 -8.48
CA GLY A 35 14.71 -19.87 -8.44
C GLY A 35 13.51 -20.43 -7.65
N LEU A 36 12.43 -19.67 -7.52
CA LEU A 36 11.23 -20.06 -6.77
C LEU A 36 10.21 -20.72 -7.67
N GLU A 37 9.66 -21.84 -7.21
CA GLU A 37 8.47 -22.44 -7.82
C GLU A 37 7.22 -21.69 -7.33
N MET A 38 6.55 -20.97 -8.22
CA MET A 38 5.40 -20.15 -7.89
C MET A 38 4.27 -20.38 -8.91
N SER A 39 3.07 -20.64 -8.41
CA SER A 39 1.84 -20.72 -9.21
C SER A 39 1.40 -19.33 -9.70
N ASP A 40 0.65 -19.30 -10.81
CA ASP A 40 0.08 -18.05 -11.34
C ASP A 40 -0.89 -17.41 -10.34
N GLU A 41 -1.65 -18.21 -9.60
CA GLU A 41 -2.57 -17.75 -8.56
C GLU A 41 -1.82 -17.20 -7.34
N GLY A 42 -0.69 -17.80 -6.96
CA GLY A 42 0.19 -17.26 -5.93
C GLY A 42 0.76 -15.90 -6.34
N ALA A 43 1.20 -15.77 -7.60
CA ALA A 43 1.69 -14.50 -8.13
C ALA A 43 0.60 -13.43 -8.16
N LEU A 44 -0.63 -13.82 -8.50
CA LEU A 44 -1.81 -12.95 -8.49
C LEU A 44 -2.12 -12.44 -7.08
N GLU A 45 -2.02 -13.29 -6.06
CA GLU A 45 -2.30 -12.91 -4.67
C GLU A 45 -1.30 -11.85 -4.17
N VAL A 46 0.00 -12.03 -4.46
CA VAL A 46 1.02 -11.02 -4.15
C VAL A 46 0.77 -9.73 -4.94
N ALA A 47 0.38 -9.82 -6.21
CA ALA A 47 0.13 -8.67 -7.06
C ALA A 47 -1.05 -7.81 -6.58
N ARG A 48 -2.15 -8.44 -6.13
CA ARG A 48 -3.32 -7.75 -5.58
C ARG A 48 -2.96 -6.90 -4.37
N ARG A 49 -2.09 -7.40 -3.49
CA ARG A 49 -1.66 -6.71 -2.27
C ARG A 49 -0.47 -5.77 -2.45
N ALA A 50 0.01 -5.57 -3.69
CA ALA A 50 1.21 -4.79 -3.98
C ALA A 50 0.96 -3.29 -4.28
N ARG A 51 -0.27 -2.80 -4.10
CA ARG A 51 -0.62 -1.36 -4.23
C ARG A 51 -0.19 -0.73 -5.55
N GLY A 52 -0.37 -1.45 -6.67
CA GLY A 52 0.00 -0.94 -8.00
C GLY A 52 1.50 -0.68 -8.21
N THR A 53 2.37 -1.13 -7.28
CA THR A 53 3.76 -0.69 -7.21
C THR A 53 4.73 -1.88 -7.34
N PRO A 54 5.52 -1.99 -8.42
CA PRO A 54 6.47 -3.09 -8.62
C PRO A 54 7.51 -3.25 -7.49
N ARG A 55 7.93 -2.14 -6.88
CA ARG A 55 8.84 -2.14 -5.72
C ARG A 55 8.23 -2.85 -4.51
N ILE A 56 6.93 -2.64 -4.25
CA ILE A 56 6.21 -3.28 -3.16
C ILE A 56 5.98 -4.75 -3.49
N ALA A 57 5.58 -5.07 -4.74
CA ALA A 57 5.41 -6.46 -5.20
C ALA A 57 6.67 -7.31 -4.94
N ASN A 58 7.84 -6.81 -5.35
CA ASN A 58 9.11 -7.50 -5.12
C ASN A 58 9.50 -7.57 -3.64
N ARG A 59 9.14 -6.57 -2.83
CA ARG A 59 9.36 -6.60 -1.37
C ARG A 59 8.51 -7.69 -0.72
N LEU A 60 7.24 -7.80 -1.11
CA LEU A 60 6.32 -8.83 -0.61
C LEU A 60 6.76 -10.22 -1.04
N LEU A 61 7.12 -10.41 -2.32
CA LEU A 61 7.62 -11.69 -2.83
C LEU A 61 8.80 -12.23 -2.02
N ARG A 62 9.78 -11.39 -1.67
CA ARG A 62 10.90 -11.80 -0.82
C ARG A 62 10.46 -12.35 0.53
N ARG A 63 9.47 -11.70 1.17
CA ARG A 63 8.95 -12.16 2.47
C ARG A 63 8.09 -13.43 2.34
N VAL A 64 7.32 -13.55 1.26
CA VAL A 64 6.53 -14.75 0.96
C VAL A 64 7.45 -15.95 0.72
N ARG A 65 8.57 -15.75 0.02
CA ARG A 65 9.63 -16.76 -0.10
C ARG A 65 10.14 -17.19 1.27
N ASP A 66 10.57 -16.25 2.10
CA ASP A 66 11.16 -16.57 3.41
C ASP A 66 10.18 -17.40 4.27
N PHE A 67 8.87 -17.17 4.12
CA PHE A 67 7.83 -17.99 4.74
C PHE A 67 7.71 -19.39 4.09
N ALA A 68 7.69 -19.47 2.76
CA ALA A 68 7.50 -20.71 2.02
C ALA A 68 8.69 -21.69 2.17
N GLU A 69 9.91 -21.17 2.27
CA GLU A 69 11.12 -21.98 2.51
C GLU A 69 11.07 -22.67 3.87
N VAL A 70 10.54 -22.01 4.91
CA VAL A 70 10.47 -22.57 6.26
C VAL A 70 9.31 -23.55 6.43
N LYS A 71 8.16 -23.31 5.79
CA LYS A 71 6.91 -24.05 6.08
C LYS A 71 6.43 -24.99 4.99
N HIS A 72 6.83 -24.81 3.72
CA HIS A 72 6.18 -25.46 2.58
C HIS A 72 7.13 -25.91 1.46
N ASN A 73 8.39 -26.20 1.79
CA ASN A 73 9.34 -26.83 0.88
C ASN A 73 9.61 -26.03 -0.43
N GLY A 74 9.41 -24.71 -0.40
CA GLY A 74 9.79 -23.78 -1.48
C GLY A 74 8.75 -23.50 -2.57
N ALA A 75 7.66 -24.26 -2.65
CA ALA A 75 6.58 -24.02 -3.63
C ALA A 75 5.55 -23.01 -3.11
N ILE A 76 5.20 -22.00 -3.91
CA ILE A 76 4.27 -20.92 -3.53
C ILE A 76 2.94 -21.07 -4.29
N SER A 77 1.92 -21.56 -3.59
CA SER A 77 0.52 -21.55 -4.02
C SER A 77 -0.21 -20.26 -3.60
N ALA A 78 -1.45 -20.06 -4.06
CA ALA A 78 -2.33 -18.98 -3.59
C ALA A 78 -2.49 -18.99 -2.06
N ASP A 79 -2.75 -20.17 -1.47
CA ASP A 79 -2.97 -20.31 -0.03
C ASP A 79 -1.71 -19.98 0.78
N ILE A 80 -0.53 -20.36 0.28
CA ILE A 80 0.75 -20.06 0.94
C ILE A 80 1.05 -18.57 0.84
N ALA A 81 0.82 -17.96 -0.32
CA ALA A 81 0.96 -16.51 -0.50
C ALA A 81 0.03 -15.74 0.43
N ALA A 82 -1.25 -16.14 0.51
CA ALA A 82 -2.23 -15.52 1.40
C ALA A 82 -1.81 -15.64 2.87
N GLN A 83 -1.46 -16.84 3.35
CA GLN A 83 -1.00 -17.06 4.73
C GLN A 83 0.26 -16.26 5.07
N ALA A 84 1.22 -16.17 4.13
CA ALA A 84 2.42 -15.38 4.32
C ALA A 84 2.09 -13.88 4.42
N LEU A 85 1.21 -13.37 3.56
CA LEU A 85 0.81 -11.96 3.55
C LEU A 85 -0.01 -11.59 4.79
N ASP A 86 -0.89 -12.49 5.24
CA ASP A 86 -1.66 -12.34 6.48
C ASP A 86 -0.73 -12.29 7.70
N MET A 87 0.29 -13.16 7.76
CA MET A 87 1.31 -13.15 8.82
C MET A 87 2.13 -11.85 8.83
N LEU A 88 2.31 -11.21 7.67
CA LEU A 88 2.96 -9.91 7.55
C LEU A 88 2.04 -8.73 7.89
N ASN A 89 0.79 -9.03 8.27
CA ASN A 89 -0.28 -8.07 8.42
C ASN A 89 -0.42 -7.18 7.17
N VAL A 90 -0.47 -7.78 5.99
CA VAL A 90 -0.83 -7.08 4.75
C VAL A 90 -2.23 -7.50 4.40
N ASP A 91 -3.20 -6.58 4.47
CA ASP A 91 -4.60 -6.94 4.23
C ASP A 91 -4.94 -7.08 2.73
N ALA A 92 -6.20 -7.39 2.44
CA ALA A 92 -6.69 -7.58 1.08
C ALA A 92 -6.57 -6.32 0.20
N GLU A 93 -6.56 -5.12 0.79
CA GLU A 93 -6.36 -3.84 0.09
C GLU A 93 -4.85 -3.50 -0.03
N GLY A 94 -3.97 -4.37 0.47
CA GLY A 94 -2.52 -4.19 0.40
C GLY A 94 -1.97 -3.21 1.44
N PHE A 95 -2.75 -2.85 2.46
CA PHE A 95 -2.27 -1.97 3.52
C PHE A 95 -1.30 -2.72 4.41
N ASP A 96 -0.14 -2.10 4.62
CA ASP A 96 0.81 -2.54 5.63
C ASP A 96 0.53 -1.87 6.99
N TYR A 97 1.40 -2.15 7.96
CA TYR A 97 1.28 -1.59 9.29
C TYR A 97 1.23 -0.05 9.30
N MET A 98 1.97 0.62 8.41
CA MET A 98 2.04 2.09 8.41
C MET A 98 0.79 2.71 7.79
N ASP A 99 0.26 2.11 6.74
CA ASP A 99 -1.01 2.53 6.12
C ASP A 99 -2.16 2.48 7.16
N ARG A 100 -2.28 1.35 7.87
CA ARG A 100 -3.28 1.20 8.93
C ARG A 100 -3.04 2.13 10.10
N LYS A 101 -1.78 2.29 10.54
CA LYS A 101 -1.42 3.19 11.64
C LYS A 101 -1.78 4.65 11.30
N LEU A 102 -1.58 5.07 10.05
CA LEU A 102 -1.98 6.40 9.57
C LEU A 102 -3.50 6.56 9.63
N LEU A 103 -4.26 5.65 9.02
CA LEU A 103 -5.72 5.75 8.97
C LEU A 103 -6.36 5.67 10.36
N LEU A 104 -5.91 4.74 11.20
CA LEU A 104 -6.37 4.62 12.59
C LEU A 104 -5.99 5.84 13.41
N ALA A 105 -4.82 6.46 13.19
CA ALA A 105 -4.51 7.71 13.86
C ALA A 105 -5.50 8.82 13.47
N VAL A 106 -5.87 8.94 12.18
CA VAL A 106 -6.88 9.91 11.72
C VAL A 106 -8.26 9.61 12.33
N ILE A 107 -8.66 8.34 12.37
CA ILE A 107 -9.97 7.90 12.88
C ILE A 107 -10.05 8.04 14.41
N ASP A 108 -9.13 7.42 15.15
CA ASP A 108 -9.22 7.30 16.61
C ASP A 108 -8.73 8.54 17.35
N LYS A 109 -7.63 9.15 16.89
CA LYS A 109 -7.02 10.30 17.60
C LYS A 109 -7.62 11.63 17.18
N PHE A 110 -8.11 11.72 15.94
CA PHE A 110 -8.61 12.97 15.36
C PHE A 110 -10.08 12.87 14.93
N PHE A 111 -10.81 11.82 15.32
CA PHE A 111 -12.24 11.62 15.06
C PHE A 111 -12.61 11.74 13.56
N GLY A 112 -11.72 11.29 12.67
CA GLY A 112 -11.89 11.39 11.22
C GLY A 112 -11.29 12.64 10.58
N GLY A 113 -10.71 13.56 11.35
CA GLY A 113 -10.08 14.79 10.87
C GLY A 113 -11.00 16.03 10.93
N PRO A 114 -10.58 17.17 10.35
CA PRO A 114 -9.35 17.41 9.60
C PRO A 114 -8.10 17.53 10.48
N VAL A 115 -7.01 16.85 10.09
CA VAL A 115 -5.71 16.88 10.78
C VAL A 115 -4.59 17.42 9.88
N GLY A 116 -3.76 18.32 10.41
CA GLY A 116 -2.57 18.82 9.71
C GLY A 116 -1.48 17.75 9.56
N LEU A 117 -0.67 17.84 8.50
CA LEU A 117 0.40 16.87 8.22
C LEU A 117 1.39 16.76 9.38
N ASP A 118 1.74 17.88 10.01
CA ASP A 118 2.64 17.92 11.17
C ASP A 118 2.12 17.12 12.36
N ASN A 119 0.85 17.33 12.71
CA ASN A 119 0.22 16.64 13.82
C ASN A 119 0.08 15.14 13.54
N LEU A 120 -0.20 14.78 12.28
CA LEU A 120 -0.30 13.39 11.87
C LEU A 120 1.07 12.70 11.92
N ALA A 121 2.10 13.35 11.38
CA ALA A 121 3.50 12.93 11.45
C ALA A 121 3.95 12.68 12.90
N ALA A 122 3.70 13.64 13.79
CA ALA A 122 4.00 13.50 15.22
C ALA A 122 3.21 12.36 15.88
N ALA A 123 1.93 12.18 15.52
CA ALA A 123 1.07 11.17 16.11
C ALA A 123 1.44 9.73 15.74
N ILE A 124 2.06 9.51 14.57
CA ILE A 124 2.54 8.19 14.14
C ILE A 124 4.06 8.03 14.25
N GLY A 125 4.80 9.10 14.54
CA GLY A 125 6.26 9.09 14.66
C GLY A 125 6.98 8.91 13.32
N GLU A 126 6.47 9.53 12.26
CA GLU A 126 7.03 9.46 10.90
C GLU A 126 7.35 10.83 10.33
N GLU A 127 8.18 10.85 9.30
CA GLU A 127 8.49 12.07 8.56
C GLU A 127 7.34 12.49 7.65
N ARG A 128 7.14 13.80 7.53
CA ARG A 128 6.09 14.40 6.68
C ARG A 128 6.19 13.95 5.22
N GLU A 129 7.41 13.94 4.69
CA GLU A 129 7.70 13.55 3.30
C GLU A 129 7.32 12.09 3.07
N THR A 130 7.62 11.19 4.02
CA THR A 130 7.23 9.79 3.93
C THR A 130 5.71 9.63 3.87
N ILE A 131 4.96 10.39 4.67
CA ILE A 131 3.49 10.36 4.62
C ILE A 131 3.00 10.88 3.26
N GLU A 132 3.47 12.05 2.84
CA GLU A 132 2.99 12.75 1.64
C GLU A 132 3.35 12.03 0.32
N ASP A 133 4.57 11.50 0.22
CA ASP A 133 5.12 10.95 -1.02
C ASP A 133 4.99 9.43 -1.11
N VAL A 134 4.85 8.72 0.02
CA VAL A 134 4.83 7.25 0.05
C VAL A 134 3.45 6.70 0.43
N LEU A 135 2.82 7.20 1.50
CA LEU A 135 1.58 6.62 2.02
C LEU A 135 0.34 7.21 1.36
N GLU A 136 0.22 8.54 1.37
CA GLU A 136 -0.96 9.26 0.91
C GLU A 136 -1.36 8.97 -0.54
N PRO A 137 -0.44 8.83 -1.54
CA PRO A 137 -0.84 8.68 -2.93
C PRO A 137 -1.78 7.49 -3.16
N TYR A 138 -1.48 6.34 -2.55
CA TYR A 138 -2.31 5.15 -2.67
C TYR A 138 -3.62 5.28 -1.88
N LEU A 139 -3.55 5.76 -0.65
CA LEU A 139 -4.72 5.93 0.22
C LEU A 139 -5.74 6.91 -0.35
N ILE A 140 -5.28 7.98 -1.00
CA ILE A 140 -6.12 8.96 -1.68
C ILE A 140 -6.72 8.35 -2.95
N GLN A 141 -5.92 7.67 -3.76
CA GLN A 141 -6.40 7.07 -5.01
C GLN A 141 -7.46 5.98 -4.74
N GLN A 142 -7.29 5.18 -3.70
CA GLN A 142 -8.27 4.19 -3.27
C GLN A 142 -9.45 4.80 -2.49
N GLY A 143 -9.41 6.11 -2.21
CA GLY A 143 -10.51 6.83 -1.57
C GLY A 143 -10.68 6.55 -0.08
N PHE A 144 -9.60 6.21 0.63
CA PHE A 144 -9.58 6.04 2.10
C PHE A 144 -9.23 7.33 2.84
N LEU A 145 -8.43 8.20 2.19
CA LEU A 145 -7.98 9.47 2.74
C LEU A 145 -8.33 10.60 1.77
N GLN A 146 -8.76 11.73 2.31
CA GLN A 146 -9.04 12.94 1.54
C GLN A 146 -8.16 14.08 2.02
N ARG A 147 -7.52 14.79 1.08
CA ARG A 147 -6.86 16.07 1.35
C ARG A 147 -7.88 17.20 1.26
N THR A 148 -7.92 18.04 2.29
CA THR A 148 -8.70 19.29 2.33
C THR A 148 -7.76 20.47 2.63
N PRO A 149 -8.19 21.72 2.38
CA PRO A 149 -7.41 22.90 2.78
C PRO A 149 -7.10 22.96 4.29
N ARG A 150 -7.94 22.32 5.13
CA ARG A 150 -7.80 22.30 6.59
C ARG A 150 -6.95 21.15 7.10
N GLY A 151 -6.67 20.13 6.27
CA GLY A 151 -5.97 18.92 6.69
C GLY A 151 -6.45 17.66 5.98
N ARG A 152 -6.01 16.50 6.48
CA ARG A 152 -6.39 15.18 6.01
C ARG A 152 -7.63 14.70 6.76
N MET A 153 -8.54 14.04 6.05
CA MET A 153 -9.75 13.44 6.62
C MET A 153 -9.88 11.99 6.17
N ALA A 154 -10.36 11.13 7.07
CA ALA A 154 -10.71 9.75 6.74
C ALA A 154 -12.09 9.74 6.06
N THR A 155 -12.21 9.00 4.96
CA THR A 155 -13.50 8.84 4.28
C THR A 155 -14.32 7.73 4.93
N VAL A 156 -15.62 7.69 4.65
CA VAL A 156 -16.51 6.60 5.09
C VAL A 156 -15.96 5.21 4.73
N ARG A 157 -15.24 5.07 3.60
CA ARG A 157 -14.60 3.82 3.21
C ARG A 157 -13.54 3.37 4.23
N ALA A 158 -12.76 4.30 4.78
CA ALA A 158 -11.78 3.97 5.81
C ALA A 158 -12.44 3.49 7.11
N TRP A 159 -13.52 4.16 7.55
CA TRP A 159 -14.30 3.72 8.71
C TRP A 159 -14.84 2.29 8.52
N ASN A 160 -15.49 2.04 7.38
CA ASN A 160 -16.05 0.72 7.07
C ASN A 160 -14.98 -0.37 6.98
N HIS A 161 -13.80 -0.05 6.44
CA HIS A 161 -12.69 -1.00 6.33
C HIS A 161 -12.19 -1.49 7.70
N PHE A 162 -12.18 -0.62 8.71
CA PHE A 162 -11.84 -1.00 10.09
C PHE A 162 -13.06 -1.49 10.90
N GLY A 163 -14.25 -1.57 10.30
CA GLY A 163 -15.47 -1.97 10.99
C GLY A 163 -15.94 -0.96 12.04
N ILE A 164 -15.55 0.30 11.92
CA ILE A 164 -15.90 1.37 12.86
C ILE A 164 -17.08 2.16 12.29
N THR A 165 -18.08 2.43 13.12
CA THR A 165 -19.23 3.25 12.69
C THR A 165 -18.78 4.70 12.49
N PRO A 166 -18.96 5.28 11.29
CA PRO A 166 -18.65 6.68 11.07
C PRO A 166 -19.56 7.57 11.93
N PRO A 167 -19.06 8.70 12.46
CA PRO A 167 -19.91 9.69 13.11
C PRO A 167 -20.94 10.22 12.11
N GLU A 168 -22.15 10.51 12.58
CA GLU A 168 -23.17 11.17 11.75
C GLU A 168 -22.57 12.45 11.16
N MET A 169 -22.48 12.51 9.83
CA MET A 169 -22.05 13.74 9.17
C MET A 169 -23.12 14.81 9.41
N PRO A 170 -22.77 16.00 9.92
CA PRO A 170 -23.72 17.09 10.11
C PRO A 170 -24.30 17.62 8.80
#